data_AF-A0A1B9PN90-F1
#
_entry.id   AF-A0A1B9PN90-F1
#
_cell.length_a   1.000
_cell.length_b   1.000
_cell.length_c   1.000
_cell.angle_alpha   90.00
_cell.angle_beta   90.00
_cell.angle_gamma   90.00
#
_symmetry.space_group_name_H-M   'P 1'
#
loop_
_entity.id
_entity.type
_entity.pdbx_description
1 polymer ?
#
loop_
_entity_poly.entity_id
_entity_poly.type
_entity_poly.pdbx_seq_one_letter_code
_entity_poly.pdbx_strand_id
1 'polypeptide(L)' 'MNELTECPDCLSDELLISDNEHTVICSNCGIIKKDGVWLVVKEPQSEAAI' A
#
# COMPACT_ATOMS: atom_id res chain seq x y z
N MET A 1 18.42 8.44 -9.46
CA MET A 1 17.33 8.91 -8.57
C MET A 1 16.77 7.66 -7.94
N ASN A 2 16.81 7.51 -6.62
CA ASN A 2 16.14 6.39 -5.95
C ASN A 2 14.64 6.66 -5.99
N GLU A 3 13.96 6.13 -7.00
CA GLU A 3 12.52 5.96 -6.93
C GLU A 3 12.27 4.95 -5.81
N LEU A 4 11.59 5.38 -4.74
CA LEU A 4 11.23 4.52 -3.61
C LEU A 4 10.21 3.48 -4.12
N THR A 5 10.71 2.31 -4.52
CA THR A 5 9.91 1.15 -4.97
C THR A 5 9.54 0.25 -3.77
N GLU A 6 9.26 0.86 -2.62
CA GLU A 6 8.99 0.13 -1.38
C GLU A 6 7.58 0.45 -0.90
N CYS A 7 6.94 -0.54 -0.29
CA CYS A 7 5.66 -0.36 0.37
C CYS A 7 5.79 0.71 1.48
N PRO A 8 4.99 1.78 1.50
CA PRO A 8 5.08 2.83 2.51
C PRO A 8 4.64 2.37 3.91
N ASP A 9 3.96 1.23 4.00
CA ASP A 9 3.40 0.71 5.25
C ASP A 9 4.36 -0.23 5.95
N CYS A 10 4.88 -1.23 5.23
CA CYS A 10 5.74 -2.27 5.79
C CYS A 10 7.18 -2.25 5.26
N LEU A 11 7.54 -1.27 4.42
CA LEU A 11 8.86 -1.11 3.80
C LEU A 11 9.34 -2.33 3.01
N SER A 12 8.41 -3.19 2.59
CA SER A 12 8.71 -4.36 1.77
C SER A 12 8.85 -3.96 0.30
N ASP A 13 9.85 -4.52 -0.37
CA ASP A 13 10.09 -4.45 -1.80
C ASP A 13 9.24 -5.45 -2.61
N GLU A 14 8.50 -6.33 -1.93
CA GLU A 14 7.60 -7.32 -2.55
C GLU A 14 6.29 -6.65 -3.01
N LEU A 15 6.33 -6.06 -4.20
CA LEU A 15 5.22 -5.35 -4.83
C LEU A 15 4.72 -6.06 -6.09
N LEU A 16 3.43 -6.36 -6.16
CA LEU A 16 2.73 -6.84 -7.36
C LEU A 16 2.25 -5.65 -8.16
N ILE A 17 2.86 -5.42 -9.32
CA ILE A 17 2.49 -4.35 -10.25
C ILE A 17 1.59 -4.96 -11.32
N SER A 18 0.40 -4.38 -11.51
CA SER A 18 -0.52 -4.79 -12.58
C SER A 18 0.06 -4.42 -13.96
N ASP A 19 -0.24 -5.19 -15.00
CA ASP A 19 0.21 -4.96 -16.38
C ASP A 19 -0.13 -3.57 -16.94
N ASN A 20 -1.15 -2.91 -16.37
CA ASN A 20 -1.50 -1.54 -16.74
C ASN A 20 -0.73 -0.48 -15.97
N GLU A 21 0.15 -0.84 -15.02
CA GLU A 21 0.93 0.03 -14.12
C GLU A 21 0.11 0.99 -13.25
N HIS A 22 -1.22 0.95 -13.33
CA HIS A 22 -2.12 1.80 -12.56
C HIS A 22 -2.35 1.25 -11.16
N THR A 23 -2.11 -0.05 -10.93
CA THR A 23 -2.34 -0.70 -9.65
C THR A 23 -1.07 -1.39 -9.16
N VAL A 24 -0.64 -1.08 -7.95
CA VAL A 24 0.45 -1.79 -7.24
C VAL A 24 -0.12 -2.34 -5.94
N ILE A 25 0.19 -3.57 -5.58
CA ILE A 25 -0.29 -4.21 -4.35
C ILE A 25 0.94 -4.73 -3.60
N CYS A 26 1.07 -4.39 -2.32
CA CYS A 26 2.12 -4.99 -1.51
C CYS A 26 1.73 -6.43 -1.14
N SER A 27 2.56 -7.40 -1.50
CA SER A 27 2.33 -8.82 -1.16
C SER A 27 2.40 -9.08 0.34
N ASN A 28 3.14 -8.25 1.08
CA ASN A 28 3.40 -8.46 2.50
C ASN A 28 2.28 -7.95 3.41
N CYS A 29 1.80 -6.72 3.18
CA CYS A 29 0.74 -6.10 4.01
C CYS A 29 -0.62 -5.96 3.31
N GLY A 30 -0.69 -6.22 2.00
CA GLY A 30 -1.92 -6.11 1.21
C GLY A 30 -2.34 -4.69 0.84
N ILE A 31 -1.52 -3.67 1.15
CA ILE A 31 -1.85 -2.28 0.81
C ILE A 31 -1.81 -2.06 -0.70
N ILE A 32 -2.72 -1.21 -1.19
CA ILE A 32 -2.95 -1.02 -2.63
C ILE A 32 -2.58 0.40 -3.02
N LYS A 33 -1.70 0.59 -4.00
CA LYS A 33 -1.51 1.84 -4.73
C LYS A 33 -2.39 1.82 -5.97
N LYS A 34 -3.21 2.84 -6.17
CA LYS A 34 -4.03 3.00 -7.37
C LYS A 34 -3.83 4.40 -7.95
N ASP A 35 -3.56 4.48 -9.25
CA ASP A 35 -3.32 5.73 -9.99
C ASP A 35 -2.28 6.64 -9.30
N GLY A 36 -1.21 6.04 -8.77
CA GLY A 36 -0.14 6.76 -8.06
C GLY A 36 -0.37 6.95 -6.55
N VAL A 37 -1.56 6.67 -6.03
CA VAL A 37 -1.96 6.95 -4.63
C VAL A 37 -2.07 5.68 -3.81
N TRP A 38 -1.38 5.61 -2.66
CA TRP A 38 -1.51 4.49 -1.72
C TRP A 38 -2.79 4.60 -0.89
N LEU A 39 -3.64 3.58 -0.99
CA LEU A 39 -4.86 3.39 -0.23
C LEU A 39 -4.51 2.77 1.13
N VAL A 40 -3.95 3.59 2.02
CA VAL A 40 -3.71 3.21 3.41
C VAL A 40 -5.02 3.28 4.17
N VAL A 41 -5.71 2.15 4.29
CA VAL A 41 -6.86 2.03 5.19
C VAL A 41 -6.32 1.95 6.61
N LYS A 42 -6.12 3.11 7.24
CA LYS A 42 -6.09 3.14 8.70
C LYS A 42 -7.49 2.75 9.14
N GLU A 43 -7.64 1.57 9.72
CA GLU A 43 -8.85 1.24 10.45
C GLU A 43 -9.17 2.46 11.33
N PRO A 44 -10.37 3.06 11.25
CA PRO A 44 -10.75 3.99 12.29
C PRO A 44 -10.61 3.17 13.57
N GLN A 45 -9.72 3.61 14.48
CA GLN A 45 -9.74 3.12 15.85
C GLN A 45 -11.13 3.46 16.36
N SER A 46 -12.07 2.54 16.15
CA SER A 46 -13.33 2.54 16.82
C SER A 46 -12.97 2.15 18.23
N GLU A 47 -12.50 3.13 19.00
CA GLU A 47 -12.72 3.17 20.44
C GLU A 47 -14.24 3.15 20.61
N ALA A 48 -14.81 1.95 20.52
CA ALA A 48 -15.97 1.61 21.29
C ALA A 48 -15.48 1.60 22.73
N ALA A 49 -15.42 2.80 23.32
CA ALA A 49 -15.41 2.97 24.76
C ALA A 49 -16.72 2.40 25.28
N ILE A 50 -16.66 1.14 25.73
CA ILE A 50 -17.65 0.54 26.63
C ILE A 50 -17.20 0.75 28.07
#